data_AF-A0A937LT27-F1
#
_entry.id   AF-A0A937LT27-F1
#
_cell.length_a   1.000
_cell.length_b   1.000
_cell.length_c   1.000
_cell.angle_alpha   90.00
_cell.angle_beta   90.00
_cell.angle_gamma   90.00
#
_symmetry.space_group_name_H-M   'P 1'
#
loop_
_entity.id
_entity.type
_entity.pdbx_description
1 polymer ?
#
loop_
_entity_poly.entity_id
_entity_poly.type
_entity_poly.pdbx_seq_one_letter_code
_entity_poly.pdbx_strand_id
1 'polypeptide(L)' 'MGTSVQKRDPVSYATVLIKETQFSAQEIAELSGLDIYKVTALKLKSRKNSAHQ' A
#
# COMPACT_ATOMS: atom_id res chain seq x y z
N MET A 1 -21.45 20.01 -10.23
CA MET A 1 -20.10 20.16 -9.64
C MET A 1 -19.50 18.77 -9.52
N GLY A 2 -18.63 18.37 -10.45
CA GLY A 2 -18.00 17.05 -10.40
C GLY A 2 -16.92 17.05 -9.32
N THR A 3 -17.11 16.29 -8.25
CA THR A 3 -16.01 15.99 -7.33
C THR A 3 -15.05 15.08 -8.11
N SER A 4 -13.98 15.66 -8.65
CA SER A 4 -12.86 14.87 -9.13
C SER A 4 -12.27 14.17 -7.91
N VAL A 5 -12.76 12.97 -7.62
CA VAL A 5 -12.07 12.03 -6.73
C VAL A 5 -10.72 11.84 -7.41
N GLN A 6 -9.71 12.59 -6.96
CA GLN A 6 -8.34 12.33 -7.32
C GLN A 6 -8.15 10.87 -6.94
N LYS A 7 -8.16 10.00 -7.96
CA LYS A 7 -7.88 8.58 -7.79
C LYS A 7 -6.48 8.55 -7.20
N ARG A 8 -6.41 8.43 -5.86
CA ARG A 8 -5.14 8.33 -5.16
C ARG A 8 -4.38 7.21 -5.83
N ASP A 9 -3.14 7.49 -6.20
CA ASP A 9 -2.28 6.48 -6.81
C ASP A 9 -2.32 5.22 -5.92
N PRO A 10 -2.75 4.06 -6.47
CA PRO A 10 -2.92 2.84 -5.69
C PRO A 10 -1.68 2.44 -4.90
N VAL A 11 -0.48 2.73 -5.43
CA VAL A 11 0.80 2.43 -4.77
C VAL A 11 1.03 3.35 -3.58
N SER A 12 0.78 4.66 -3.73
CA SER A 12 0.83 5.64 -2.64
C SER A 12 -0.15 5.25 -1.52
N TYR A 13 -1.39 4.90 -1.86
CA TYR A 13 -2.39 4.46 -0.89
C TYR A 13 -1.97 3.18 -0.17
N ALA A 14 -1.52 2.14 -0.90
CA ALA A 14 -1.00 0.92 -0.30
C ALA A 14 0.21 1.19 0.61
N THR A 15 1.09 2.13 0.24
CA THR A 15 2.26 2.49 1.05
C THR A 15 1.87 3.10 2.40
N VAL A 16 0.82 3.93 2.44
CA VAL A 16 0.27 4.46 3.70
C VAL A 16 -0.29 3.32 4.55
N LEU A 17 -1.11 2.44 3.96
CA LEU A 17 -1.66 1.29 4.70
C LEU A 17 -0.57 0.39 5.29
N ILE A 18 0.50 0.14 4.55
CA ILE A 18 1.65 -0.67 5.02
C ILE A 18 2.34 -0.04 6.23
N LYS A 19 2.43 1.29 6.30
CA LYS A 19 3.13 2.01 7.37
C LYS A 19 2.28 2.22 8.61
N GLU A 20 1.01 2.55 8.42
CA GLU A 20 0.14 3.06 9.47
C GLU A 20 -0.81 2.00 10.05
N THR A 21 -0.84 0.79 9.49
CA THR A 21 -1.78 -0.27 9.90
C THR A 21 -1.08 -1.62 10.08
N GLN A 22 -1.76 -2.55 10.75
CA GLN A 22 -1.31 -3.95 10.88
C GLN A 22 -1.95 -4.89 9.85
N PHE A 23 -2.56 -4.36 8.79
CA PHE A 23 -3.25 -5.17 7.79
C PHE A 23 -2.33 -6.18 7.09
N SER A 24 -2.91 -7.33 6.77
CA SER A 24 -2.32 -8.36 5.93
C SER A 24 -2.09 -7.86 4.50
N ALA A 25 -1.27 -8.58 3.73
CA ALA A 25 -1.06 -8.24 2.31
C ALA A 25 -2.35 -8.37 1.49
N GLN A 26 -3.24 -9.29 1.87
CA GLN A 26 -4.53 -9.50 1.21
C GLN A 26 -5.49 -8.33 1.46
N GLU A 27 -5.65 -7.90 2.71
CA GLU A 27 -6.51 -6.74 3.05
C GLU A 27 -6.04 -5.46 2.33
N ILE A 28 -4.73 -5.25 2.25
CA ILE A 28 -4.18 -4.08 1.54
C ILE A 28 -4.40 -4.20 0.02
N ALA A 29 -4.31 -5.40 -0.55
CA ALA A 29 -4.59 -5.64 -1.97
C ALA A 29 -6.06 -5.31 -2.31
N GLU A 30 -6.99 -5.79 -1.48
CA GLU A 30 -8.42 -5.52 -1.61
C GLU A 30 -8.75 -4.03 -1.50
N LEU A 31 -8.17 -3.33 -0.51
CA LEU A 31 -8.40 -1.89 -0.32
C LEU A 31 -7.78 -1.03 -1.43
N SER A 32 -6.56 -1.36 -1.87
CA SER A 32 -5.82 -0.55 -2.84
C SER A 32 -6.12 -0.89 -4.30
N GLY A 33 -6.80 -2.00 -4.57
CA GLY A 33 -7.01 -2.50 -5.94
C GLY A 33 -5.71 -2.95 -6.62
N LEU A 34 -4.69 -3.31 -5.84
CA LEU A 34 -3.42 -3.83 -6.33
C LEU A 34 -3.40 -5.36 -6.27
N ASP A 35 -2.62 -5.95 -7.16
CA ASP A 35 -2.27 -7.37 -7.07
C ASP A 35 -1.52 -7.68 -5.75
N ILE A 36 -1.83 -8.82 -5.13
CA ILE A 36 -1.29 -9.22 -3.83
C ILE A 36 0.24 -9.40 -3.85
N TYR A 37 0.83 -9.81 -4.97
CA TYR A 37 2.28 -9.93 -5.10
C TYR A 37 2.94 -8.57 -5.19
N LYS A 38 2.27 -7.59 -5.82
CA LYS A 38 2.73 -6.19 -5.83
C LYS A 38 2.72 -5.60 -4.42
N VAL A 39 1.66 -5.84 -3.64
CA VAL A 39 1.60 -5.44 -2.22
C VAL A 39 2.67 -6.15 -1.39
N THR A 40 2.88 -7.45 -1.61
CA THR A 40 3.91 -8.23 -0.92
C THR A 40 5.31 -7.67 -1.19
N ALA A 41 5.60 -7.31 -2.44
CA ALA A 41 6.86 -6.65 -2.80
C ALA A 41 7.03 -5.28 -2.11
N LEU A 42 5.96 -4.49 -2.00
CA LEU A 42 5.98 -3.21 -1.26
C LEU A 42 6.26 -3.43 0.23
N LYS A 43 5.62 -4.41 0.90
CA LYS A 43 5.90 -4.75 2.30
C LYS A 43 7.35 -5.20 2.50
N LEU A 44 7.88 -6.02 1.61
CA LEU A 44 9.28 -6.45 1.64
C LEU A 44 10.26 -5.27 1.53
N LYS A 45 10.01 -4.35 0.59
CA LYS A 45 10.81 -3.12 0.44
C LYS A 45 10.74 -2.23 1.67
N SER A 46 9.55 -2.08 2.27
CA SER A 46 9.37 -1.27 3.48
C SER A 46 10.16 -1.81 4.68
N ARG A 47 10.28 -3.14 4.82
CA ARG A 47 11.09 -3.78 5.89
C ARG A 47 12.60 -3.56 5.70
N LYS A 48 13.08 -3.46 4.46
CA LYS A 48 14.51 -3.21 4.21
C LYS A 48 14.94 -1.82 4.66
N ASN A 49 14.05 -0.83 4.58
CA ASN A 49 14.35 0.53 5.04
C ASN A 49 14.44 0.65 6.57
N SER A 50 13.76 -0.21 7.33
CA SER A 50 13.86 -0.24 8.80
C SER A 50 15.03 -1.07 9.32
N ALA A 51 15.71 -1.84 8.48
CA ALA A 51 16.88 -2.66 8.84
C ALA A 51 18.24 -2.01 8.48
N HIS A 52 18.24 -0.75 8.00
CA HIS A 52 19.44 0.03 7.65
C HIS A 52 19.46 1.40 8.37
N GLN A 53 18.71 1.54 9.46
CA GLN A 53 18.84 2.66 10.40
C GLN A 53 19.51 2.18 11.67
#